data_AF-A0A4Q4D2W1-F1
#
_entry.id   AF-A0A4Q4D2W1-F1
#
_cell.length_a   1.000
_cell.length_b   1.000
_cell.length_c   1.000
_cell.angle_alpha   90.00
_cell.angle_beta   90.00
_cell.angle_gamma   90.00
#
_symmetry.space_group_name_H-M   'P 1'
#
loop_
_entity.id
_entity.type
_entity.pdbx_description
1 polymer ?
#
loop_
_entity_poly.entity_id
_entity_poly.type
_entity_poly.pdbx_seq_one_letter_code
_entity_poly.pdbx_strand_id
1 'polypeptide(L)'
;IDVRVLVGGEVVATNWALNEASVEKAARERMLELVVEIDDRPVSRWGCDGLVCATPTGSTAYNFSAGGPIVWPEVEALLMVPISAHALFARPLVVSPEAVLAVEVVGDRANGVLWCDGRRAAELPVGARVEVRRGTVPARLARLHDAPFADRLVRKFHLPVEGWRGAAERRHQGGL
;
A
#
# COMPACT_ATOMS: atom_id res chain seq x y z
N ILE A 1 2.12 7.86 -5.28
CA ILE A 1 1.83 6.99 -6.44
C ILE A 1 0.77 7.64 -7.31
N ASP A 2 0.87 7.44 -8.62
CA ASP A 2 -0.20 7.77 -9.56
C ASP A 2 -0.98 6.48 -9.87
N VAL A 3 -2.30 6.61 -10.02
CA VAL A 3 -3.22 5.49 -10.22
C VAL A 3 -4.08 5.73 -11.45
N ARG A 4 -4.25 4.71 -12.28
CA ARG A 4 -5.17 4.72 -13.42
C ARG A 4 -6.14 3.55 -13.30
N VAL A 5 -7.39 3.78 -13.68
CA VAL A 5 -8.39 2.73 -13.84
C VAL A 5 -8.73 2.63 -15.31
N LEU A 6 -8.59 1.44 -15.87
CA LEU A 6 -8.91 1.11 -17.24
C LEU A 6 -10.08 0.15 -17.28
N VAL A 7 -11.01 0.34 -18.22
CA VAL A 7 -12.10 -0.59 -18.50
C VAL A 7 -12.18 -0.77 -20.00
N GLY A 8 -12.02 -2.01 -20.47
CA GLY A 8 -11.96 -2.29 -21.92
C GLY A 8 -10.79 -1.61 -22.62
N GLY A 9 -9.67 -1.38 -21.92
CA GLY A 9 -8.48 -0.69 -22.45
C GLY A 9 -8.52 0.83 -22.37
N GLU A 10 -9.69 1.43 -22.05
CA GLU A 10 -9.84 2.88 -21.96
C GLU A 10 -9.66 3.38 -20.53
N VAL A 11 -8.95 4.49 -20.35
CA VAL A 11 -8.76 5.11 -19.02
C VAL A 11 -10.04 5.82 -18.62
N VAL A 12 -10.75 5.26 -17.64
CA VAL A 12 -12.02 5.80 -17.13
C VAL A 12 -11.85 6.68 -15.88
N ALA A 13 -10.76 6.50 -15.13
CA ALA A 13 -10.43 7.34 -13.99
C ALA A 13 -8.92 7.46 -13.78
N THR A 14 -8.49 8.60 -13.22
CA THR A 14 -7.12 8.82 -12.77
C THR A 14 -7.13 9.39 -11.35
N ASN A 15 -6.14 9.01 -10.55
CA ASN A 15 -6.03 9.42 -9.15
C ASN A 15 -4.56 9.40 -8.71
N TRP A 16 -4.32 9.76 -7.46
CA TRP A 16 -3.02 9.65 -6.81
C TRP A 16 -3.21 9.29 -5.34
N ALA A 17 -2.17 8.77 -4.72
CA ALA A 17 -2.13 8.52 -3.28
C ALA A 17 -0.76 8.81 -2.69
N LEU A 18 -0.73 9.36 -1.47
CA LEU A 18 0.48 9.53 -0.69
C LEU A 18 0.86 8.21 0.02
N ASN A 19 -0.12 7.55 0.62
CA ASN A 19 0.07 6.33 1.39
C ASN A 19 -0.22 5.11 0.53
N GLU A 20 -1.46 4.91 0.11
CA GLU A 20 -1.86 3.71 -0.62
C GLU A 20 -3.04 3.89 -1.56
N ALA A 21 -3.09 2.98 -2.53
CA ALA A 21 -4.25 2.66 -3.33
C ALA A 21 -4.73 1.25 -2.93
N SER A 22 -5.90 1.13 -2.32
CA SER A 22 -6.50 -0.17 -1.98
C SER A 22 -7.60 -0.53 -2.96
N VAL A 23 -7.58 -1.77 -3.46
CA VAL A 23 -8.68 -2.40 -4.17
C VAL A 23 -9.41 -3.28 -3.19
N GLU A 24 -10.70 -3.04 -2.98
CA GLU A 24 -11.50 -3.76 -1.98
C GLU A 24 -12.79 -4.27 -2.59
N LYS A 25 -13.32 -5.37 -2.06
CA LYS A 25 -14.65 -5.87 -2.46
C LYS A 25 -15.74 -4.84 -2.21
N ALA A 26 -16.61 -4.61 -3.20
CA ALA A 26 -17.73 -3.67 -3.05
C ALA A 26 -18.86 -4.25 -2.17
N ALA A 27 -19.04 -5.56 -2.20
CA ALA A 27 -20.08 -6.29 -1.48
C ALA A 27 -19.45 -7.22 -0.44
N ARG A 28 -19.97 -7.20 0.80
CA ARG A 28 -19.36 -7.91 1.93
C ARG A 28 -19.40 -9.44 1.77
N GLU A 29 -20.47 -9.93 1.14
CA GLU A 29 -20.79 -11.35 1.02
C GLU A 29 -20.07 -12.06 -0.14
N ARG A 30 -19.36 -11.33 -1.01
CA ARG A 30 -18.68 -11.91 -2.18
C ARG A 30 -17.19 -11.65 -2.11
N MET A 31 -16.43 -12.70 -2.41
CA MET A 31 -14.98 -12.60 -2.57
C MET A 31 -14.66 -11.92 -3.90
N LEU A 32 -13.64 -11.07 -3.89
CA LEU A 32 -13.10 -10.47 -5.10
C LEU A 32 -12.07 -11.41 -5.70
N GLU A 33 -12.15 -11.69 -7.00
CA GLU A 33 -11.08 -12.39 -7.71
C GLU A 33 -10.19 -11.38 -8.41
N LEU A 34 -8.89 -11.45 -8.11
CA LEU A 34 -7.88 -10.56 -8.65
C LEU A 34 -6.79 -11.35 -9.38
N VAL A 35 -6.36 -10.84 -10.53
CA VAL A 35 -5.05 -11.16 -11.12
C VAL A 35 -4.14 -9.99 -10.87
N VAL A 36 -2.93 -10.25 -10.37
CA VAL A 36 -1.92 -9.23 -10.12
C VAL A 36 -0.74 -9.40 -11.06
N GLU A 37 -0.23 -8.27 -11.51
CA GLU A 37 0.88 -8.16 -12.45
C GLU A 37 1.91 -7.16 -11.95
N ILE A 38 3.15 -7.39 -12.35
CA ILE A 38 4.27 -6.48 -12.14
C ILE A 38 5.01 -6.40 -13.48
N ASP A 39 5.16 -5.18 -14.00
CA ASP A 39 5.80 -4.91 -15.29
C ASP A 39 5.21 -5.75 -16.44
N ASP A 40 3.87 -5.74 -16.54
CA ASP A 40 3.08 -6.47 -17.54
C ASP A 40 3.27 -7.99 -17.53
N ARG A 41 3.72 -8.55 -16.40
CA ARG A 41 3.85 -10.00 -16.20
C ARG A 41 2.97 -10.48 -15.05
N PRO A 42 2.13 -11.51 -15.27
CA PRO A 42 1.29 -12.04 -14.21
C PRO A 42 2.14 -12.69 -13.12
N VAL A 43 1.88 -12.31 -11.88
CA VAL A 43 2.57 -12.84 -10.69
C VAL A 43 1.70 -13.84 -9.96
N SER A 44 0.40 -13.55 -9.80
CA SER A 44 -0.51 -14.41 -9.06
C SER A 44 -1.98 -14.10 -9.35
N ARG A 45 -2.84 -15.07 -9.01
CA ARG A 45 -4.31 -14.93 -9.05
C ARG A 45 -4.90 -15.44 -7.74
N TRP A 46 -5.77 -14.66 -7.12
CA TRP A 46 -6.37 -15.00 -5.83
C TRP A 46 -7.83 -14.61 -5.75
N GLY A 47 -8.58 -15.36 -4.94
CA GLY A 47 -9.76 -14.83 -4.28
C GLY A 47 -9.35 -14.13 -2.98
N CYS A 48 -9.82 -12.92 -2.72
CA CYS A 48 -9.41 -12.11 -1.57
C CYS A 48 -10.49 -11.09 -1.16
N ASP A 49 -10.27 -10.42 -0.03
CA ASP A 49 -11.05 -9.24 0.34
C ASP A 49 -10.57 -7.99 -0.42
N GLY A 50 -9.32 -8.01 -0.87
CA GLY A 50 -8.71 -6.91 -1.60
C GLY A 50 -7.19 -7.00 -1.73
N LEU A 51 -6.59 -5.89 -2.15
CA LEU A 51 -5.15 -5.69 -2.32
C LEU A 51 -4.78 -4.25 -1.99
N VAL A 52 -3.64 -4.02 -1.35
CA VAL A 52 -3.08 -2.70 -1.11
C VAL A 52 -1.83 -2.51 -1.96
N CYS A 53 -1.78 -1.44 -2.75
CA CYS A 53 -0.57 -0.93 -3.38
C CYS A 53 -0.11 0.33 -2.63
N ALA A 54 1.03 0.28 -1.94
CA ALA A 54 1.45 1.33 -1.01
C ALA A 54 2.82 1.93 -1.35
N THR A 55 3.02 3.16 -0.86
CA THR A 55 4.34 3.78 -0.75
C THR A 55 5.05 3.35 0.54
N PRO A 56 6.36 3.60 0.65
CA PRO A 56 7.11 3.41 1.90
C PRO A 56 6.54 4.23 3.07
N THR A 57 6.00 5.43 2.81
CA THR A 57 5.29 6.22 3.82
C THR A 57 3.99 5.53 4.27
N GLY A 58 3.23 4.98 3.31
CA GLY A 58 2.02 4.20 3.55
C GLY A 58 2.25 2.84 4.20
N SER A 59 3.50 2.37 4.29
CA SER A 59 3.84 1.07 4.91
C SER A 59 3.36 0.94 6.36
N THR A 60 3.17 2.06 7.05
CA THR A 60 2.69 2.15 8.44
C THR A 60 1.19 2.45 8.60
N ALA A 61 0.47 2.52 7.48
CA ALA A 61 -0.98 2.75 7.40
C ALA A 61 -1.71 1.43 7.11
N TYR A 62 -2.62 1.38 6.14
CA TYR A 62 -3.42 0.19 5.91
C TYR A 62 -2.57 -1.02 5.48
N ASN A 63 -1.47 -0.76 4.76
CA ASN A 63 -0.43 -1.75 4.45
C ASN A 63 0.03 -2.53 5.69
N PHE A 64 0.26 -1.85 6.83
CA PHE A 64 0.68 -2.50 8.08
C PHE A 64 -0.41 -3.44 8.60
N SER A 65 -1.67 -2.96 8.64
CA SER A 65 -2.80 -3.76 9.09
C SER A 65 -3.07 -4.97 8.18
N ALA A 66 -2.78 -4.86 6.89
CA ALA A 66 -2.87 -5.96 5.93
C ALA A 66 -1.71 -6.99 6.05
N GLY A 67 -0.77 -6.78 6.98
CA GLY A 67 0.37 -7.69 7.19
C GLY A 67 1.59 -7.37 6.32
N GLY A 68 1.63 -6.20 5.70
CA GLY A 68 2.77 -5.70 4.96
C GLY A 68 3.95 -5.30 5.87
N PRO A 69 5.19 -5.27 5.34
CA PRO A 69 6.35 -4.86 6.11
C PRO A 69 6.33 -3.35 6.38
N ILE A 70 6.97 -2.94 7.47
CA ILE A 70 7.33 -1.53 7.70
C ILE A 70 8.55 -1.21 6.84
N VAL A 71 8.47 -0.13 6.08
CA VAL A 71 9.56 0.35 5.23
C VAL A 71 9.93 1.76 5.67
N TRP A 72 11.24 2.03 5.72
CA TRP A 72 11.75 3.36 6.06
C TRP A 72 11.28 4.38 5.01
N PRO A 73 10.83 5.58 5.41
CA PRO A 73 10.35 6.59 4.48
C PRO A 73 11.37 7.03 3.42
N GLU A 74 12.67 6.84 3.69
CA GLU A 74 13.77 7.19 2.78
C GLU A 74 14.02 6.14 1.69
N VAL A 75 13.50 4.92 1.85
CA VAL A 75 13.60 3.88 0.81
C VAL A 75 12.69 4.28 -0.36
N GLU A 76 13.18 4.16 -1.58
CA GLU A 76 12.34 4.26 -2.77
C GLU A 76 11.91 2.86 -3.21
N ALA A 77 10.63 2.55 -3.08
CA ALA A 77 10.05 1.27 -3.45
C ALA A 77 8.53 1.40 -3.64
N LEU A 78 7.90 0.38 -4.22
CA LEU A 78 6.46 0.18 -4.14
C LEU A 78 6.16 -1.12 -3.40
N LEU A 79 5.05 -1.16 -2.69
CA LEU A 79 4.58 -2.34 -1.97
C LEU A 79 3.28 -2.85 -2.57
N MET A 80 3.11 -4.18 -2.61
CA MET A 80 1.86 -4.85 -2.96
C MET A 80 1.53 -5.88 -1.87
N VAL A 81 0.39 -5.72 -1.21
CA VAL A 81 0.01 -6.54 -0.04
C VAL A 81 -1.42 -7.05 -0.20
N PRO A 82 -1.62 -8.37 -0.35
CA PRO A 82 -2.96 -8.94 -0.44
C PRO A 82 -3.71 -8.87 0.90
N ILE A 83 -5.02 -8.61 0.85
CA ILE A 83 -5.89 -8.58 2.03
C ILE A 83 -6.70 -9.89 2.06
N SER A 84 -6.49 -10.71 3.10
CA SER A 84 -7.21 -11.97 3.30
C SER A 84 -7.21 -12.88 2.06
N ALA A 85 -6.11 -12.94 1.30
CA ALA A 85 -6.06 -13.75 0.09
C ALA A 85 -6.07 -15.26 0.39
N HIS A 86 -7.00 -15.96 -0.25
CA HIS A 86 -7.14 -17.40 -0.16
C HIS A 86 -6.27 -18.09 -1.22
N ALA A 87 -4.97 -18.20 -0.93
CA ALA A 87 -3.99 -18.86 -1.80
C ALA A 87 -2.76 -19.38 -1.03
N LEU A 88 -2.03 -20.32 -1.64
CA LEU A 88 -0.78 -20.85 -1.07
C LEU A 88 0.35 -19.80 -1.06
N PHE A 89 0.39 -18.94 -2.08
CA PHE A 89 1.33 -17.83 -2.16
C PHE A 89 0.57 -16.50 -2.13
N ALA A 90 0.58 -15.85 -0.97
CA ALA A 90 -0.05 -14.55 -0.73
C ALA A 90 0.87 -13.69 0.15
N ARG A 91 2.15 -13.57 -0.26
CA ARG A 91 3.15 -12.80 0.48
C ARG A 91 3.14 -11.33 0.05
N PRO A 92 3.39 -10.39 0.97
CA PRO A 92 3.74 -9.02 0.62
C PRO A 92 4.92 -8.98 -0.35
N LEU A 93 4.83 -8.13 -1.36
CA LEU A 93 5.90 -7.87 -2.33
C LEU A 93 6.39 -6.44 -2.17
N VAL A 94 7.71 -6.26 -2.25
CA VAL A 94 8.37 -4.96 -2.32
C VAL A 94 9.14 -4.92 -3.63
N VAL A 95 8.85 -3.93 -4.47
CA VAL A 95 9.43 -3.82 -5.81
C VAL A 95 10.09 -2.47 -6.04
N SER A 96 10.83 -2.37 -7.14
CA SER A 96 11.45 -1.13 -7.58
C SER A 96 10.41 0.00 -7.70
N PRO A 97 10.80 1.25 -7.41
CA PRO A 97 9.92 2.40 -7.58
C PRO A 97 9.57 2.67 -9.05
N GLU A 98 10.33 2.14 -10.01
CA GLU A 98 10.06 2.24 -11.45
C GLU A 98 9.04 1.21 -11.95
N ALA A 99 8.74 0.19 -11.13
CA ALA A 99 7.81 -0.86 -11.52
C ALA A 99 6.38 -0.33 -11.72
N VAL A 100 5.64 -1.00 -12.59
CA VAL A 100 4.19 -0.82 -12.71
C VAL A 100 3.50 -1.99 -12.05
N LEU A 101 2.76 -1.71 -10.98
CA LEU A 101 1.87 -2.67 -10.36
C LEU A 101 0.53 -2.62 -11.07
N ALA A 102 0.00 -3.76 -11.49
CA ALA A 102 -1.34 -3.82 -12.05
C ALA A 102 -2.21 -4.90 -11.40
N VAL A 103 -3.51 -4.62 -11.37
CA VAL A 103 -4.53 -5.43 -10.70
C VAL A 103 -5.75 -5.49 -11.57
N GLU A 104 -6.15 -6.69 -11.98
CA GLU A 104 -7.37 -6.89 -12.77
C GLU A 104 -8.44 -7.54 -11.91
N VAL A 105 -9.62 -6.92 -11.91
CA VAL A 105 -10.82 -7.52 -11.33
C VAL A 105 -11.36 -8.54 -12.33
N VAL A 106 -11.32 -9.82 -11.97
CA VAL A 106 -11.75 -10.92 -12.84
C VAL A 106 -12.94 -11.66 -12.24
N GLY A 107 -13.46 -12.66 -12.97
CA GLY A 107 -14.63 -13.44 -12.56
C GLY A 107 -15.93 -12.90 -13.17
N ASP A 108 -17.07 -13.17 -12.54
CA ASP A 108 -18.40 -12.90 -13.10
C ASP A 108 -19.36 -12.15 -12.15
N ARG A 109 -19.04 -12.04 -10.86
CA ARG A 109 -20.04 -11.75 -9.81
C ARG A 109 -19.73 -10.64 -8.83
N ALA A 110 -18.48 -10.20 -8.71
CA ALA A 110 -18.06 -9.26 -7.67
C ALA A 110 -17.33 -8.06 -8.28
N ASN A 111 -17.90 -6.87 -8.08
CA ASN A 111 -17.23 -5.62 -8.39
C ASN A 111 -16.32 -5.23 -7.21
N GLY A 112 -15.26 -4.49 -7.52
CA GLY A 112 -14.40 -3.85 -6.54
C GLY A 112 -14.65 -2.36 -6.44
N VAL A 113 -13.99 -1.75 -5.47
CA VAL A 113 -13.84 -0.29 -5.35
C VAL A 113 -12.37 0.00 -5.10
N LEU A 114 -11.81 0.94 -5.86
CA LEU A 114 -10.52 1.53 -5.59
C LEU A 114 -10.70 2.65 -4.56
N TRP A 115 -9.85 2.69 -3.54
CA TRP A 115 -9.68 3.82 -2.64
C TRP A 115 -8.26 4.34 -2.68
N CYS A 116 -8.09 5.65 -2.84
CA CYS A 116 -6.80 6.32 -2.70
C CYS A 116 -6.78 7.13 -1.39
N ASP A 117 -5.79 6.85 -0.53
CA ASP A 117 -5.64 7.38 0.83
C ASP A 117 -6.92 7.30 1.67
N GLY A 118 -7.74 6.27 1.44
CA GLY A 118 -9.03 6.04 2.12
C GLY A 118 -10.09 7.12 1.89
N ARG A 119 -9.98 7.95 0.84
CA ARG A 119 -10.92 9.07 0.59
C ARG A 119 -11.48 9.13 -0.82
N ARG A 120 -10.62 8.98 -1.83
CA ARG A 120 -11.02 9.17 -3.23
C ARG A 120 -11.32 7.80 -3.83
N ALA A 121 -12.55 7.59 -4.26
CA ALA A 121 -13.02 6.30 -4.74
C ALA A 121 -13.16 6.25 -6.27
N ALA A 122 -13.03 5.06 -6.84
CA ALA A 122 -13.49 4.73 -8.19
C ALA A 122 -14.08 3.33 -8.21
N GLU A 123 -15.21 3.15 -8.90
CA GLU A 123 -15.81 1.82 -9.08
C GLU A 123 -14.94 0.96 -10.01
N LEU A 124 -14.82 -0.32 -9.66
CA LEU A 124 -14.08 -1.31 -10.44
C LEU A 124 -15.05 -2.42 -10.87
N PRO A 125 -15.74 -2.27 -12.00
CA PRO A 125 -16.52 -3.37 -12.55
C PRO A 125 -15.61 -4.56 -12.90
N VAL A 126 -16.19 -5.74 -13.04
CA VAL A 126 -15.50 -6.90 -13.61
C VAL A 126 -14.85 -6.51 -14.95
N GLY A 127 -13.59 -6.90 -15.13
CA GLY A 127 -12.76 -6.53 -16.28
C GLY A 127 -12.03 -5.19 -16.13
N ALA A 128 -12.22 -4.47 -15.01
CA ALA A 128 -11.44 -3.28 -14.71
C ALA A 128 -9.99 -3.66 -14.35
N ARG A 129 -9.05 -2.86 -14.87
CA ARG A 129 -7.63 -2.91 -14.56
C ARG A 129 -7.22 -1.65 -13.81
N VAL A 130 -6.57 -1.81 -12.67
CA VAL A 130 -5.96 -0.72 -11.91
C VAL A 130 -4.46 -0.78 -12.13
N GLU A 131 -3.86 0.33 -12.56
CA GLU A 131 -2.41 0.49 -12.68
C GLU A 131 -1.90 1.49 -11.65
N VAL A 132 -0.88 1.10 -10.91
CA VAL A 132 -0.24 1.91 -9.87
C VAL A 132 1.25 2.02 -10.18
N ARG A 133 1.76 3.26 -10.19
CA ARG A 133 3.17 3.55 -10.44
C ARG A 133 3.67 4.69 -9.56
N ARG A 134 4.98 4.91 -9.55
CA ARG A 134 5.57 6.10 -8.92
C ARG A 134 4.89 7.37 -9.44
N GLY A 135 4.59 8.27 -8.50
CA GLY A 135 3.93 9.53 -8.82
C GLY A 135 4.87 10.47 -9.54
N THR A 136 4.36 11.17 -10.55
CA THR A 136 5.13 12.15 -11.33
C THR A 136 5.45 13.43 -10.55
N VAL A 137 4.61 13.77 -9.57
CA VAL A 137 4.80 14.93 -8.70
C VAL A 137 5.07 14.45 -7.27
N PRO A 138 6.28 14.64 -6.72
CA PRO A 138 6.57 14.25 -5.34
C PRO A 138 5.87 15.20 -4.36
N ALA A 139 5.31 14.65 -3.28
CA ALA A 139 4.78 15.44 -2.18
C ALA A 139 5.92 16.12 -1.40
N ARG A 140 5.75 17.41 -1.07
CA ARG A 140 6.70 18.16 -0.24
C ARG A 140 6.24 18.14 1.22
N LEU A 141 7.04 17.55 2.09
CA LEU A 141 6.74 17.42 3.52
C LEU A 141 7.61 18.39 4.33
N ALA A 142 6.99 19.30 5.07
CA ALA A 142 7.69 20.14 6.02
C ALA A 142 8.03 19.32 7.28
N ARG A 143 9.31 19.29 7.66
CA ARG A 143 9.76 18.67 8.91
C ARG A 143 10.10 19.78 9.91
N LEU A 144 9.38 19.79 11.03
CA LEU A 144 9.61 20.73 12.15
C LEU A 144 10.60 20.17 13.18
N HIS A 145 10.73 18.84 13.23
CA HIS A 145 11.60 18.12 14.16
C HIS A 145 12.30 16.97 13.43
N ASP A 146 13.62 16.89 13.54
CA ASP A 146 14.46 15.88 12.88
C ASP A 146 14.59 14.57 13.68
N ALA A 147 13.58 14.22 14.47
CA ALA A 147 13.58 12.93 15.17
C ALA A 147 13.64 11.78 14.15
N PRO A 148 14.63 10.86 14.22
CA PRO A 148 14.75 9.73 13.30
C PRO A 148 13.46 8.90 13.21
N PHE A 149 13.20 8.27 12.05
CA PHE A 149 12.01 7.44 11.89
C PHE A 149 11.92 6.30 12.91
N ALA A 150 13.05 5.69 13.28
CA ALA A 150 13.11 4.65 14.31
C ALA A 150 12.53 5.13 15.65
N ASP A 151 12.89 6.33 16.11
CA ASP A 151 12.35 6.89 17.35
C ASP A 151 10.84 7.15 17.25
N ARG A 152 10.37 7.62 16.08
CA ARG A 152 8.93 7.80 15.81
C ARG A 152 8.19 6.46 15.86
N LEU A 153 8.78 5.40 15.31
CA LEU A 153 8.21 4.06 15.27
C LEU A 153 8.12 3.46 16.69
N VAL A 154 9.20 3.51 17.45
CA VAL A 154 9.25 3.07 18.85
C VAL A 154 8.19 3.78 19.68
N ARG A 155 8.10 5.12 19.55
CA ARG A 155 7.11 5.92 20.27
C ARG A 155 5.67 5.56 19.86
N LYS A 156 5.40 5.39 18.57
CA LYS A 156 4.04 5.14 18.05
C LYS A 156 3.54 3.74 18.43
N PHE A 157 4.40 2.73 18.36
CA PHE A 157 4.04 1.33 18.59
C PHE A 157 4.43 0.80 19.97
N HIS A 158 4.98 1.66 20.84
CA HIS A 158 5.47 1.29 22.19
C HIS A 158 6.40 0.07 22.14
N LEU A 159 7.34 0.07 21.18
CA LEU A 159 8.25 -1.06 20.99
C LEU A 159 9.21 -1.18 22.19
N PRO A 160 9.46 -2.40 22.68
CA PRO A 160 10.39 -2.63 23.78
C PRO A 160 11.82 -2.35 23.31
N VAL A 161 12.50 -1.43 24.00
CA VAL A 161 13.89 -1.01 23.71
C VAL A 161 14.77 -1.02 24.97
N GLU A 162 14.29 -1.62 26.06
CA GLU A 162 15.03 -1.74 27.31
C GLU A 162 16.37 -2.47 27.09
N GLY A 163 17.42 -2.02 27.78
CA GLY A 163 18.76 -2.59 27.67
C GLY A 163 19.60 -2.08 26.50
N TRP A 164 19.04 -1.26 25.59
CA TRP A 164 19.83 -0.59 24.56
C TRP A 164 20.61 0.61 25.13
N ARG A 165 21.94 0.63 24.90
CA ARG A 165 22.88 1.58 25.54
C ARG A 165 22.53 3.07 25.33
N GLY A 166 21.87 3.44 24.23
CA GLY A 166 21.51 4.83 23.94
C GLY A 166 20.19 5.33 24.55
N ALA A 167 19.42 4.49 25.25
CA ALA A 167 18.20 4.92 25.96
C ALA A 167 18.51 5.65 27.29
N ALA A 168 19.63 5.29 27.92
CA ALA A 168 20.10 5.92 29.17
C ALA A 168 20.61 7.35 28.95
N GLU A 169 21.25 7.63 27.81
CA GLU A 169 21.81 8.97 27.51
C GLU A 169 20.72 10.00 27.17
N ARG A 170 19.62 9.58 26.53
CA ARG A 170 18.51 10.48 26.15
C ARG A 170 17.63 10.92 27.31
N ARG A 171 17.59 10.15 28.42
CA ARG A 171 16.92 10.59 29.65
C ARG A 171 17.64 11.73 30.36
N HIS A 172 18.94 11.94 30.08
CA HIS A 172 19.73 12.98 30.75
C HIS A 172 19.67 14.36 30.08
N GLN A 173 19.20 14.45 28.83
CA GLN A 173 19.16 15.71 28.06
C GLN A 173 17.77 16.35 27.93
N GLY A 174 16.71 15.73 28.47
CA GLY A 174 15.33 16.24 28.43
C GLY A 174 14.87 16.99 29.68
N GLY A 175 15.79 17.34 30.60
CA GLY A 175 15.49 18.09 31.81
C GLY A 175 16.03 19.52 31.74
N LEU A 176 15.23 20.42 31.14
CA LEU A 176 15.19 21.86 31.40
C LEU A 176 13.75 22.33 31.18
#